data_AF-A0A536WC98-F1
#
_entry.id   AF-A0A536WC98-F1
#
_cell.length_a   1.000
_cell.length_b   1.000
_cell.length_c   1.000
_cell.angle_alpha   90.00
_cell.angle_beta   90.00
_cell.angle_gamma   90.00
#
_symmetry.space_group_name_H-M   'P 1'
#
loop_
_entity.id
_entity.type
_entity.pdbx_description
1 polymer ?
#
loop_
_entity_poly.entity_id
_entity_poly.type
_entity_poly.pdbx_seq_one_letter_code
_entity_poly.pdbx_strand_id
1 'polypeptide(L)'
;MAEKPQPEYRPVPPAPVAAVSPAPREPDPAEIERALKESGLELVQTRSGATADSPMESEPKFVPAKRERRPPPADLDEPLVQVETGNEPPAPKV
;
A
#
# COMPACT_ATOMS: atom_id res chain seq x y z
N MET A 1 61.74 13.22 -7.38
CA MET A 1 60.32 12.79 -7.39
C MET A 1 60.01 12.35 -5.98
N ALA A 2 59.13 13.04 -5.25
CA ALA A 2 58.73 12.67 -3.89
C ALA A 2 57.26 12.25 -3.93
N GLU A 3 56.99 10.96 -3.73
CA GLU A 3 55.63 10.45 -3.55
C GLU A 3 55.10 10.89 -2.19
N LYS A 4 53.96 11.58 -2.20
CA LYS A 4 53.23 11.93 -0.97
C LYS A 4 52.52 10.66 -0.46
N PRO A 5 52.59 10.35 0.85
CA PRO A 5 51.85 9.21 1.38
C PRO A 5 50.35 9.48 1.27
N GLN A 6 49.63 8.52 0.68
CA GLN A 6 48.17 8.52 0.59
C GLN A 6 47.57 8.33 1.99
N PRO A 7 46.53 9.09 2.39
CA PRO A 7 45.87 8.87 3.66
C PRO A 7 45.10 7.54 3.61
N GLU A 8 45.47 6.59 4.47
CA GLU A 8 44.70 5.36 4.68
C GLU A 8 43.32 5.71 5.24
N TYR A 9 42.30 5.53 4.41
CA TYR A 9 40.91 5.66 4.84
C TYR A 9 40.54 4.46 5.71
N ARG A 10 40.41 4.68 7.02
CA ARG A 10 39.77 3.73 7.92
C ARG A 10 38.28 4.07 8.05
N PRO A 11 37.36 3.10 7.86
CA PRO A 11 35.95 3.32 8.13
C PRO A 11 35.76 3.66 9.61
N VAL A 12 35.11 4.79 9.90
CA VAL A 12 34.71 5.14 11.26
C VAL A 12 33.55 4.22 11.67
N PRO A 13 33.65 3.49 12.79
CA PRO A 13 32.55 2.66 13.25
C PRO A 13 31.35 3.55 13.63
N PRO A 14 30.11 3.14 13.32
CA PRO A 14 28.93 3.92 13.68
C PRO A 14 28.84 4.07 15.20
N ALA A 15 28.45 5.27 15.64
CA ALA A 15 28.20 5.53 17.06
C ALA A 15 27.05 4.65 17.57
N PRO A 16 27.11 4.13 18.81
CA PRO A 16 26.02 3.35 19.37
C PRO A 16 24.79 4.25 19.52
N VAL A 17 23.71 3.93 18.81
CA VAL A 17 22.40 4.52 19.07
C VAL A 17 21.94 4.04 20.44
N ALA A 18 21.64 4.97 21.34
CA ALA A 18 21.01 4.63 22.61
C ALA A 18 19.64 4.03 22.31
N ALA A 19 19.50 2.72 22.51
CA ALA A 19 18.22 2.03 22.40
C ALA A 19 17.33 2.43 23.58
N VAL A 20 16.64 3.56 23.47
CA VAL A 20 15.47 3.84 24.30
C VAL A 20 14.26 3.34 23.53
N SER A 21 14.13 2.03 23.42
CA SER A 21 12.82 1.42 23.21
C SER A 21 12.25 1.17 24.59
N PRO A 22 11.27 1.97 25.07
CA PRO A 22 10.44 1.47 26.16
C PRO A 22 9.87 0.13 25.69
N ALA A 23 9.90 -0.88 26.56
CA ALA A 23 9.25 -2.16 26.27
C ALA A 23 7.83 -1.86 25.74
N PRO A 24 7.37 -2.51 24.65
CA PRO A 24 6.03 -2.28 24.14
C PRO A 24 5.04 -2.62 25.23
N ARG A 25 4.55 -1.61 25.95
CA ARG A 25 3.45 -1.77 26.87
C ARG A 25 2.22 -1.93 26.00
N GLU A 26 1.45 -2.99 26.20
CA GLU A 26 0.13 -3.07 25.57
C GLU A 26 -0.63 -1.79 25.95
N PRO A 27 -1.00 -0.95 24.97
CA PRO A 27 -1.67 0.30 25.27
C PRO A 27 -3.04 -0.01 25.88
N ASP A 28 -3.41 0.72 26.93
CA ASP A 28 -4.75 0.66 27.48
C ASP A 28 -5.75 1.04 26.36
N PRO A 29 -6.79 0.24 26.11
CA PRO A 29 -7.81 0.55 25.11
C PRO A 29 -8.32 2.00 25.19
N ALA A 30 -8.47 2.55 26.39
CA ALA A 30 -8.90 3.94 26.57
C ALA A 30 -7.87 4.97 26.08
N GLU A 31 -6.57 4.67 26.17
CA GLU A 31 -5.53 5.54 25.63
C GLU A 31 -5.53 5.54 24.09
N ILE A 32 -5.78 4.38 23.49
CA ILE A 32 -5.90 4.22 22.04
C ILE A 32 -7.07 5.07 21.52
N GLU A 33 -8.24 4.99 22.16
CA GLU A 33 -9.42 5.77 21.77
C GLU A 33 -9.17 7.28 21.83
N ARG A 34 -8.50 7.76 22.89
CA ARG A 34 -8.16 9.20 23.01
C ARG A 34 -7.21 9.63 21.89
N ALA A 35 -6.15 8.87 21.63
CA ALA A 35 -5.17 9.18 20.60
C ALA A 35 -5.81 9.20 19.19
N LEU A 36 -6.72 8.26 18.92
CA LEU A 36 -7.48 8.25 17.67
C LEU A 36 -8.32 9.51 17.54
N LYS A 37 -9.07 9.88 18.60
CA LYS A 37 -9.92 11.07 18.59
C LYS A 37 -9.13 12.38 18.43
N GLU A 38 -7.99 12.51 19.09
CA GLU A 38 -7.07 13.65 18.93
C GLU A 38 -6.53 13.75 17.49
N SER A 39 -6.36 12.61 16.81
CA SER A 39 -5.97 12.53 15.40
C SER A 39 -7.16 12.70 14.43
N GLY A 40 -8.38 12.89 14.92
CA GLY A 40 -9.59 12.92 14.08
C GLY A 40 -9.96 11.58 13.45
N LEU A 41 -9.51 10.46 14.04
CA LEU A 41 -9.77 9.10 13.61
C LEU A 41 -10.74 8.40 14.58
N GLU A 42 -11.42 7.37 14.08
CA GLU A 42 -12.36 6.56 14.85
C GLU A 42 -12.02 5.07 14.72
N LEU A 43 -12.14 4.33 15.82
CA LEU A 43 -11.90 2.90 15.83
C LEU A 43 -13.10 2.16 15.22
N VAL A 44 -12.95 1.63 14.01
CA VAL A 44 -13.96 0.79 13.35
C VAL A 44 -13.62 -0.68 13.48
N GLN A 45 -14.53 -1.48 14.04
CA GLN A 45 -14.35 -2.92 14.17
C GLN A 45 -14.91 -3.64 12.94
N THR A 46 -14.04 -4.23 12.11
CA THR A 46 -14.42 -4.86 10.82
C THR A 46 -14.57 -6.38 10.88
N ARG A 47 -14.83 -6.97 12.06
CA ARG A 47 -14.93 -8.44 12.21
C ARG A 47 -16.38 -8.92 12.22
N SER A 48 -16.62 -10.00 11.46
CA SER A 48 -17.81 -10.84 11.60
C SER A 48 -17.80 -11.51 12.98
N GLY A 49 -18.49 -10.92 13.95
CA GLY A 49 -18.56 -11.41 15.34
C GLY A 49 -18.35 -10.35 16.42
N ALA A 50 -18.19 -9.08 16.05
CA ALA A 50 -18.23 -7.97 16.99
C ALA A 50 -19.64 -7.81 17.60
N THR A 51 -19.82 -8.15 18.87
CA THR A 51 -20.98 -7.68 19.66
C THR A 51 -20.72 -6.24 20.08
N ALA A 52 -20.92 -5.30 19.16
CA ALA A 52 -21.00 -3.90 19.50
C ALA A 52 -22.47 -3.56 19.79
N ASP A 53 -22.73 -3.05 20.99
CA ASP A 53 -23.97 -2.37 21.42
C ASP A 53 -24.16 -1.04 20.67
N SER A 54 -23.97 -1.05 19.35
CA SER A 54 -24.32 0.04 18.46
C SER A 54 -25.37 -0.50 17.50
N PRO A 55 -26.48 0.22 17.27
CA PRO A 55 -27.37 -0.15 16.20
C PRO A 55 -26.56 0.02 14.91
N MET A 56 -26.01 -1.10 14.41
CA MET A 56 -25.56 -1.19 13.03
C MET A 56 -26.79 -0.81 12.22
N GLU A 57 -26.83 0.45 11.75
CA GLU A 57 -27.69 0.80 10.64
C GLU A 57 -27.35 -0.21 9.56
N SER A 58 -28.30 -1.11 9.30
CA SER A 58 -28.15 -2.18 8.34
C SER A 58 -27.75 -1.57 7.01
N GLU A 59 -26.50 -1.79 6.59
CA GLU A 59 -26.00 -1.27 5.32
C GLU A 59 -26.99 -1.67 4.20
N PRO A 60 -27.37 -0.74 3.31
CA PRO A 60 -28.31 -1.04 2.25
C PRO A 60 -27.74 -2.16 1.38
N LYS A 61 -28.53 -3.21 1.18
CA LYS A 61 -28.13 -4.37 0.39
C LYS A 61 -27.80 -3.92 -1.03
N PHE A 62 -26.53 -4.06 -1.43
CA PHE A 62 -26.11 -3.79 -2.79
C PHE A 62 -26.81 -4.75 -3.76
N VAL A 63 -27.70 -4.21 -4.59
CA VAL A 63 -28.34 -4.92 -5.69
C VAL A 63 -27.74 -4.38 -6.99
N PRO A 64 -26.88 -5.13 -7.69
CA PRO A 64 -26.40 -4.73 -9.00
C PRO A 64 -27.60 -4.43 -9.91
N ALA A 65 -27.57 -3.26 -10.56
CA ALA A 65 -28.62 -2.89 -11.51
C ALA A 65 -28.73 -3.97 -12.59
N LYS A 66 -29.95 -4.51 -12.80
CA LYS A 66 -30.26 -5.47 -13.86
C LYS A 66 -30.20 -4.77 -15.22
N ARG A 67 -28.99 -4.48 -15.69
CA ARG A 67 -28.75 -3.98 -17.04
C ARG A 67 -28.78 -5.17 -18.00
N GLU A 68 -29.41 -4.97 -19.15
CA GLU A 68 -29.29 -5.92 -20.26
C GLU A 68 -27.81 -6.12 -20.59
N ARG A 69 -27.38 -7.37 -20.66
CA ARG A 69 -26.00 -7.70 -21.06
C ARG A 69 -25.90 -7.40 -22.55
N ARG A 70 -24.84 -6.68 -22.94
CA ARG A 70 -24.50 -6.57 -24.36
C ARG A 70 -24.28 -7.97 -24.95
N PRO A 71 -24.63 -8.19 -26.22
CA PRO A 71 -24.26 -9.43 -26.90
C PRO A 71 -22.75 -9.62 -26.86
N PRO A 72 -22.26 -10.88 -26.85
CA PRO A 72 -20.84 -11.16 -26.97
C PRO A 72 -20.30 -10.64 -28.31
N PRO A 73 -19.02 -10.24 -28.37
CA PRO A 73 -18.35 -9.93 -29.64
C PRO A 73 -18.36 -11.16 -30.56
N ALA A 74 -18.44 -10.94 -31.87
CA ALA A 74 -18.56 -12.01 -32.87
C ALA A 74 -17.27 -12.85 -32.98
N ASP A 75 -16.15 -12.26 -32.61
CA ASP A 75 -14.78 -12.75 -32.63
C ASP A 75 -14.38 -13.47 -31.31
N LEU A 76 -15.35 -13.79 -30.43
CA LEU A 76 -15.08 -14.45 -29.15
C LEU A 76 -14.47 -15.85 -29.30
N ASP A 77 -14.78 -16.54 -30.39
CA ASP A 77 -14.23 -17.87 -30.72
C ASP A 77 -12.89 -17.80 -31.46
N GLU A 78 -12.42 -16.59 -31.80
CA GLU A 78 -11.12 -16.40 -32.42
C GLU A 78 -10.02 -16.41 -31.35
N PRO A 79 -8.89 -17.11 -31.57
CA PRO A 79 -7.77 -17.06 -30.64
C PRO A 79 -7.20 -15.64 -30.58
N LEU A 80 -6.96 -15.14 -29.36
CA LEU A 80 -6.29 -13.86 -29.17
C LEU A 80 -4.91 -13.87 -29.82
N VAL A 81 -4.69 -12.94 -30.75
CA VAL A 81 -3.40 -12.76 -31.41
C VAL A 81 -2.56 -11.75 -30.64
N GLN A 82 -1.46 -12.21 -30.04
CA GLN A 82 -0.46 -11.31 -29.46
C GLN A 82 0.35 -10.66 -30.58
N VAL A 83 0.17 -9.36 -30.79
CA VAL A 83 1.02 -8.57 -31.71
C VAL A 83 2.20 -7.99 -30.95
N GLU A 84 3.42 -8.20 -31.44
CA GLU A 84 4.57 -7.39 -30.98
C GLU A 84 4.40 -5.98 -31.54
N THR A 85 3.96 -5.05 -30.70
CA THR A 85 4.04 -3.63 -31.03
C THR A 85 5.51 -3.23 -30.95
N GLY A 86 6.20 -3.26 -32.09
CA GLY A 86 7.56 -2.76 -32.19
C GLY A 86 7.61 -1.30 -31.78
N ASN A 87 8.38 -0.97 -30.74
CA ASN A 87 8.86 0.40 -30.54
C ASN A 87 9.86 0.71 -31.66
N GLU A 88 9.39 1.02 -32.85
CA GLU A 88 10.24 1.57 -33.89
C GLU A 88 10.61 3.01 -33.45
N PRO A 89 11.90 3.30 -33.15
CA PRO A 89 12.30 4.68 -32.95
C PRO A 89 12.10 5.43 -34.27
N PRO A 90 11.55 6.65 -34.26
CA PRO A 90 11.34 7.41 -35.49
C PRO A 90 12.65 7.57 -36.24
N ALA A 91 12.66 7.18 -37.51
CA ALA A 91 13.84 7.27 -38.37
C ALA A 91 14.43 8.71 -38.35
N PRO A 92 15.77 8.86 -38.24
CA PRO A 92 16.38 10.18 -38.24
C PRO A 92 16.13 10.86 -39.59
N LYS A 93 15.54 12.05 -39.54
CA LYS A 93 15.35 12.92 -40.70
C LYS A 93 16.72 13.47 -41.13
N VAL A 94 17.12 13.18 -42.37
CA VAL A 94 18.30 13.76 -43.04
C VAL A 94 18.00 15.18 -43.50
#